data_AF-A0A7C5CG75-F1
#
_entry.id   AF-A0A7C5CG75-F1
#
_cell.length_a   1.000
_cell.length_b   1.000
_cell.length_c   1.000
_cell.angle_alpha   90.00
_cell.angle_beta   90.00
_cell.angle_gamma   90.00
#
_symmetry.space_group_name_H-M   'P 1'
#
loop_
_entity.id
_entity.type
_entity.pdbx_description
1 polymer ?
#
loop_
_entity_poly.entity_id
_entity_poly.type
_entity_poly.pdbx_seq_one_letter_code
_entity_poly.pdbx_strand_id
1 'polypeptide(L)'
;MIRVLIYILLLTIFVNAISLKEARREANRSMRNLKQAGYNYMSTRGTLLKRGHYKTFKVFFYKGNSYAIFGTGDKSVKDLDVQVYDKDWNVVAEDYANSGPIYAVQVSPEQTG
;
A
#
# COMPACT_ATOMS: atom_id res chain seq x y z
N MET A 1 -16.22 7.41 35.00
CA MET A 1 -15.48 7.95 33.83
C MET A 1 -14.40 7.02 33.30
N ILE A 2 -13.47 6.51 34.12
CA ILE A 2 -12.33 5.67 33.66
C ILE A 2 -12.79 4.42 32.88
N ARG A 3 -13.83 3.71 33.33
CA ARG A 3 -14.35 2.53 32.64
C ARG A 3 -14.90 2.84 31.24
N VAL A 4 -15.57 3.98 31.06
CA VAL A 4 -16.12 4.41 29.76
C VAL A 4 -14.99 4.73 28.77
N LEU A 5 -13.92 5.38 29.23
CA LEU A 5 -12.71 5.65 28.44
C LEU A 5 -12.03 4.35 27.95
N ILE A 6 -11.95 3.32 28.80
CA ILE A 6 -11.38 2.01 28.42
C ILE A 6 -12.21 1.35 27.31
N TYR A 7 -13.54 1.37 27.40
CA TYR A 7 -14.39 0.78 26.36
C TYR A 7 -14.27 1.52 25.02
N ILE A 8 -14.17 2.85 25.03
CA ILE A 8 -13.95 3.64 23.80
C ILE A 8 -12.59 3.31 23.16
N LEU A 9 -11.54 3.16 23.97
CA LEU A 9 -10.21 2.78 23.49
C LEU A 9 -10.22 1.37 22.88
N LEU A 10 -10.83 0.39 23.55
CA LEU A 10 -10.94 -0.98 23.03
C LEU A 10 -11.75 -1.04 21.73
N LEU A 11 -12.84 -0.27 21.64
CA LEU A 11 -13.66 -0.19 20.43
C LEU A 11 -12.87 0.36 19.24
N THR A 12 -12.09 1.42 19.45
CA THR A 12 -11.25 1.99 18.38
C THR A 12 -10.17 1.03 17.91
N ILE A 13 -9.49 0.32 18.82
CA ILE A 13 -8.53 -0.74 18.46
C ILE A 13 -9.21 -1.84 17.64
N PHE A 14 -10.39 -2.29 18.05
CA PHE A 14 -11.13 -3.35 17.37
C PHE A 14 -11.58 -2.96 15.95
N VAL A 15 -12.10 -1.74 15.78
CA VAL A 15 -12.50 -1.20 14.46
C VAL A 15 -11.28 -1.12 13.52
N ASN A 16 -10.15 -0.62 14.02
CA ASN A 16 -8.90 -0.55 13.25
C ASN A 16 -8.40 -1.94 12.83
N ALA A 17 -8.54 -2.94 13.69
CA ALA A 17 -8.14 -4.32 13.38
C ALA A 17 -9.01 -4.95 12.28
N ILE A 18 -10.31 -4.65 12.27
CA ILE A 18 -11.23 -5.13 11.23
C ILE A 18 -10.89 -4.51 9.88
N SER A 19 -10.74 -3.17 9.80
CA SER A 19 -10.37 -2.48 8.55
C SER A 19 -9.04 -3.01 7.99
N LEU A 20 -8.03 -3.21 8.86
CA LEU A 20 -6.74 -3.77 8.43
C LEU A 20 -6.88 -5.21 7.89
N LYS A 21 -7.76 -6.03 8.50
CA LYS A 21 -8.03 -7.39 8.03
C LYS A 21 -8.72 -7.40 6.66
N GLU A 22 -9.65 -6.47 6.43
CA GLU A 22 -10.34 -6.32 5.14
C GLU A 22 -9.38 -5.84 4.05
N ALA A 23 -8.61 -4.78 4.32
CA ALA A 23 -7.58 -4.28 3.41
C ALA A 23 -6.58 -5.39 3.02
N ARG A 24 -6.16 -6.20 4.00
CA ARG A 24 -5.26 -7.35 3.74
C ARG A 24 -5.93 -8.44 2.91
N ARG A 25 -7.23 -8.68 3.11
CA ARG A 25 -7.97 -9.66 2.30
C ARG A 25 -8.07 -9.21 0.85
N GLU A 26 -8.31 -7.93 0.62
CA GLU A 26 -8.39 -7.36 -0.74
C GLU A 26 -7.00 -7.36 -1.40
N ALA A 27 -5.96 -6.97 -0.67
CA ALA A 27 -4.57 -7.11 -1.13
C ALA A 27 -4.24 -8.54 -1.55
N ASN A 28 -4.63 -9.54 -0.76
CA ASN A 28 -4.42 -10.94 -1.10
C ASN A 28 -5.20 -11.38 -2.35
N ARG A 29 -6.37 -10.80 -2.63
CA ARG A 29 -7.13 -11.08 -3.86
C ARG A 29 -6.43 -10.48 -5.07
N SER A 30 -6.07 -9.20 -5.00
CA SER A 30 -5.29 -8.54 -6.04
C SER A 30 -3.99 -9.29 -6.32
N MET A 31 -3.28 -9.73 -5.29
CA MET A 31 -2.06 -10.55 -5.41
C MET A 31 -2.29 -11.88 -6.16
N ARG A 32 -3.44 -12.54 -5.99
CA ARG A 32 -3.74 -13.77 -6.74
C ARG A 32 -3.88 -13.48 -8.23
N ASN A 33 -4.57 -12.40 -8.59
CA ASN A 33 -4.73 -11.99 -9.98
C ASN A 33 -3.38 -11.64 -10.61
N LEU A 34 -2.51 -10.95 -9.87
CA LEU A 34 -1.15 -10.61 -10.33
C LEU A 34 -0.28 -11.84 -10.53
N LYS A 35 -0.34 -12.81 -9.61
CA LYS A 35 0.36 -14.08 -9.76
C LYS A 35 -0.13 -14.85 -10.99
N GLN A 36 -1.44 -14.85 -11.24
CA GLN A 36 -2.02 -15.46 -12.46
C GLN A 36 -1.56 -14.75 -13.73
N ALA A 37 -1.35 -13.44 -13.69
CA ALA A 37 -0.80 -12.65 -14.79
C ALA A 37 0.73 -12.81 -14.97
N GLY A 38 1.39 -13.67 -14.20
CA GLY A 38 2.81 -13.98 -14.36
C GLY A 38 3.78 -13.06 -13.61
N TYR A 39 3.28 -12.14 -12.78
CA TYR A 39 4.14 -11.29 -11.97
C TYR A 39 4.75 -12.06 -10.80
N ASN A 40 6.08 -11.94 -10.64
CA ASN A 40 6.80 -12.48 -9.49
C ASN A 40 6.74 -11.49 -8.33
N TYR A 41 6.30 -11.95 -7.17
CA TYR A 41 5.91 -11.07 -6.07
C TYR A 41 6.94 -11.10 -4.93
N MET A 42 7.37 -9.92 -4.47
CA MET A 42 8.45 -9.78 -3.47
C MET A 42 7.96 -9.58 -2.01
N SER A 43 6.95 -8.73 -1.74
CA SER A 43 6.65 -8.29 -0.37
C SER A 43 5.30 -7.56 -0.25
N THR A 44 4.55 -7.79 0.84
CA THR A 44 3.33 -7.03 1.19
C THR A 44 3.65 -6.12 2.36
N ARG A 45 3.27 -4.85 2.23
CA ARG A 45 3.37 -3.86 3.32
C ARG A 45 2.06 -3.09 3.37
N GLY A 46 1.68 -2.63 4.55
CA GLY A 46 0.42 -1.93 4.75
C GLY A 46 0.40 -1.10 6.02
N THR A 47 -0.46 -0.10 6.05
CA THR A 47 -0.69 0.77 7.20
C THR A 47 -2.12 1.33 7.16
N LEU A 48 -2.54 2.04 8.21
CA LEU A 48 -3.78 2.80 8.22
C LEU A 48 -3.45 4.27 7.98
N LEU A 49 -4.11 4.87 7.00
CA LEU A 49 -3.92 6.28 6.65
C LEU A 49 -5.24 7.04 6.81
N LYS A 50 -5.12 8.30 7.22
CA LYS A 50 -6.20 9.29 7.11
C LYS A 50 -6.05 10.03 5.79
N ARG A 51 -7.14 10.63 5.29
CA ARG A 51 -7.09 11.47 4.10
C ARG A 51 -6.04 12.58 4.26
N GLY A 52 -5.20 12.77 3.24
CA GLY A 52 -4.11 13.75 3.23
C GLY A 52 -2.84 13.31 3.98
N HIS A 53 -2.82 12.09 4.54
CA HIS A 53 -1.61 11.52 5.15
C HIS A 53 -0.94 10.54 4.19
N TYR A 54 0.36 10.38 4.34
CA TYR A 54 1.18 9.46 3.54
C TYR A 54 2.02 8.55 4.43
N LYS A 55 2.49 7.44 3.85
CA LYS A 55 3.46 6.54 4.47
C LYS A 55 4.50 6.09 3.47
N THR A 56 5.77 6.24 3.82
CA THR A 56 6.89 5.73 3.03
C THR A 56 7.33 4.36 3.54
N PHE A 57 7.62 3.45 2.61
CA PHE A 57 8.25 2.17 2.87
C PHE A 57 9.60 2.11 2.15
N LYS A 58 10.65 1.68 2.85
CA LYS A 58 11.95 1.40 2.23
C LYS A 58 11.95 0.00 1.63
N VAL A 59 12.15 -0.10 0.33
CA VAL A 59 12.22 -1.36 -0.42
C VAL A 59 13.50 -1.35 -1.22
N PHE A 60 14.19 -2.48 -1.26
CA PHE A 60 15.42 -2.66 -2.02
C PHE A 60 15.07 -3.28 -3.38
N PHE A 61 15.47 -2.63 -4.46
CA PHE A 61 15.29 -3.10 -5.82
C PHE A 61 16.64 -3.41 -6.47
N TYR A 62 16.66 -4.37 -7.40
CA TYR A 62 17.87 -4.78 -8.11
C TYR A 62 17.83 -4.28 -9.55
N LYS A 63 18.96 -3.71 -10.00
CA LYS A 63 19.16 -3.32 -11.40
C LYS A 63 18.91 -4.50 -12.33
N GLY A 64 18.31 -4.23 -13.49
CA GLY A 64 18.03 -5.22 -14.53
C GLY A 64 16.72 -5.98 -14.34
N ASN A 65 15.98 -5.71 -13.26
CA ASN A 65 14.62 -6.21 -13.07
C ASN A 65 13.60 -5.08 -13.29
N SER A 66 12.43 -5.45 -13.79
CA SER A 66 11.26 -4.58 -13.81
C SER A 66 10.30 -5.01 -12.70
N TYR A 67 9.85 -4.04 -11.93
CA TYR A 67 8.94 -4.23 -10.81
C TYR A 67 7.62 -3.53 -11.10
N ALA A 68 6.53 -4.14 -10.66
CA ALA A 68 5.23 -3.50 -10.59
C ALA A 68 4.85 -3.36 -9.11
N ILE A 69 4.67 -2.11 -8.68
CA ILE A 69 4.27 -1.73 -7.33
C ILE A 69 2.78 -1.49 -7.37
N PHE A 70 2.07 -2.32 -6.64
CA PHE A 70 0.65 -2.18 -6.45
C PHE A 70 0.38 -1.69 -5.04
N GLY A 71 -0.67 -0.92 -4.90
CA GLY A 71 -1.33 -0.91 -3.61
C GLY A 71 -2.81 -0.70 -3.73
N THR A 72 -3.40 -0.86 -2.57
CA THR A 72 -4.81 -1.12 -2.46
C THR A 72 -5.31 -0.56 -1.14
N GLY A 73 -6.50 0.02 -1.21
CA GLY A 73 -7.28 0.42 -0.05
C GLY A 73 -8.35 -0.59 0.31
N ASP A 74 -8.97 -0.41 1.47
CA ASP A 74 -10.29 -0.99 1.72
C ASP A 74 -11.38 -0.21 0.95
N LYS A 75 -12.64 -0.61 1.12
CA LYS A 75 -13.79 0.00 0.41
C LYS A 75 -14.03 1.48 0.75
N SER A 76 -13.40 2.00 1.81
CA SER A 76 -13.54 3.41 2.21
C SER A 76 -12.55 4.32 1.48
N VAL A 77 -11.51 3.76 0.86
CA VAL A 77 -10.52 4.50 0.09
C VAL A 77 -11.14 4.95 -1.23
N LYS A 78 -11.14 6.26 -1.44
CA LYS A 78 -11.66 6.90 -2.66
C LYS A 78 -10.57 7.12 -3.70
N ASP A 79 -9.39 7.48 -3.21
CA ASP A 79 -8.25 7.90 -4.00
C ASP A 79 -6.98 7.56 -3.22
N LEU A 80 -5.98 7.04 -3.91
CA LEU A 80 -4.74 6.56 -3.32
C LEU A 80 -3.60 6.72 -4.31
N ASP A 81 -2.76 7.70 -4.03
CA ASP A 81 -1.59 8.01 -4.83
C ASP A 81 -0.40 7.13 -4.43
N VAL A 82 0.44 6.79 -5.41
CA VAL A 82 1.78 6.26 -5.12
C VAL A 82 2.86 6.92 -5.93
N GLN A 83 3.97 7.13 -5.21
CA GLN A 83 5.21 7.60 -5.76
C GLN A 83 6.31 6.61 -5.37
N VAL A 84 7.22 6.40 -6.31
CA VAL A 84 8.44 5.64 -6.14
C VAL A 84 9.58 6.64 -6.19
N TYR A 85 10.42 6.59 -5.17
CA TYR A 85 11.56 7.48 -5.02
C TYR A 85 12.86 6.70 -5.19
N ASP A 86 13.86 7.34 -5.78
CA ASP A 86 15.25 6.86 -5.70
C ASP A 86 15.89 7.17 -4.34
N LYS A 87 17.17 6.83 -4.19
CA LYS A 87 17.95 7.07 -2.97
C LYS A 87 18.14 8.56 -2.63
N ASP A 88 18.02 9.44 -3.63
CA ASP A 88 18.21 10.88 -3.52
C ASP A 88 16.87 11.62 -3.38
N TRP A 89 15.76 10.87 -3.20
CA TRP A 89 14.39 11.37 -3.09
C TRP A 89 13.84 12.03 -4.37
N ASN A 90 14.36 11.65 -5.54
CA ASN A 90 13.72 12.01 -6.80
C ASN A 90 12.61 11.02 -7.13
N VAL A 91 11.48 11.51 -7.63
CA VAL A 91 10.39 10.66 -8.10
C VAL A 91 10.81 10.00 -9.41
N VAL A 92 10.86 8.67 -9.43
CA VAL A 92 11.21 7.88 -10.62
C VAL A 92 10.01 7.23 -11.29
N ALA A 93 8.90 7.11 -10.55
CA ALA A 93 7.62 6.65 -11.09
C ALA A 93 6.49 7.08 -10.15
N GLU A 94 5.34 7.45 -10.70
CA GLU A 94 4.18 7.91 -9.92
C GLU A 94 2.87 7.59 -10.63
N ASP A 95 1.80 7.48 -9.84
CA ASP A 95 0.42 7.41 -10.31
C ASP A 95 -0.44 8.29 -9.38
N TYR A 96 -1.00 9.37 -9.95
CA TYR A 96 -2.02 10.23 -9.36
C TYR A 96 -3.34 10.14 -10.12
N ALA A 97 -3.47 9.21 -11.07
CA ALA A 97 -4.73 9.07 -11.78
C ALA A 97 -5.77 8.61 -10.74
N ASN A 98 -6.91 9.30 -10.73
CA ASN A 98 -8.03 9.05 -9.83
C ASN A 98 -8.67 7.69 -10.17
N SER A 99 -7.98 6.60 -9.84
CA SER A 99 -8.16 5.25 -10.38
C SER A 99 -8.98 4.34 -9.46
N GLY A 100 -9.47 4.88 -8.35
CA GLY A 100 -10.19 4.12 -7.33
C GLY A 100 -9.24 3.41 -6.35
N PRO A 101 -9.66 2.28 -5.74
CA PRO A 101 -8.97 1.70 -4.60
C PRO A 101 -7.77 0.80 -4.95
N ILE A 102 -7.40 0.67 -6.23
CA ILE A 102 -6.27 -0.14 -6.70
C ILE A 102 -5.45 0.69 -7.70
N TYR A 103 -4.14 0.77 -7.48
CA TYR A 103 -3.20 1.47 -8.35
C TYR A 103 -2.01 0.57 -8.68
N ALA A 104 -1.29 0.89 -9.77
CA ALA A 104 -0.15 0.12 -10.24
C ALA A 104 0.90 1.01 -10.92
N VAL A 105 2.11 1.05 -10.36
CA VAL A 105 3.24 1.78 -10.93
C VAL A 105 4.32 0.80 -11.34
N GLN A 106 4.88 0.94 -12.54
CA GLN A 106 6.03 0.16 -12.97
C GLN A 106 7.33 0.92 -12.76
N VAL A 107 8.36 0.24 -12.28
CA VAL A 107 9.70 0.81 -12.09
C VAL A 107 10.76 -0.18 -12.54
N SER A 108 11.75 0.31 -13.28
CA SER A 108 12.94 -0.47 -13.66
C SER A 108 14.17 0.30 -13.16
N PRO A 109 14.75 -0.06 -12.01
CA PRO A 109 15.84 0.70 -11.40
C PRO A 109 17.08 0.73 -12.29
N GLU A 110 17.65 1.92 -12.47
CA GLU A 110 18.94 2.09 -13.16
C GLU A 110 20.13 1.57 -12.32
N GLN A 111 19.94 1.53 -11.00
CA GLN A 111 20.91 1.10 -9.99
C GLN A 111 20.23 0.21 -8.95
N THR A 112 20.98 -0.71 -8.36
CA THR A 112 20.52 -1.56 -7.25
C THR A 112 20.53 -0.75 -5.95
N GLY A 113 19.44 -0.76 -5.18
CA GLY A 113 19.30 0.03 -3.93
C GLY A 113 17.93 -0.04 -3.29
#